data_AF-A0A2T2U0R8-F1
#
_entry.id   AF-A0A2T2U0R8-F1
#
_cell.length_a   1.000
_cell.length_b   1.000
_cell.length_c   1.000
_cell.angle_alpha   90.00
_cell.angle_beta   90.00
_cell.angle_gamma   90.00
#
_symmetry.space_group_name_H-M   'P 1'
#
loop_
_entity.id
_entity.type
_entity.pdbx_description
1 polymer ?
#
loop_
_entity_poly.entity_id
_entity_poly.type
_entity_poly.pdbx_seq_one_letter_code
_entity_poly.pdbx_strand_id
1 'polypeptide(L)'
;MPQLVFGVLLVALLVPGPAVGQPDTGDVVINEIMYAPSPSTNEFIELYNRAETAVALDELALADDNLEYEPVTTTDTALAPGEYVVLVRDAEAFEAAFPSVPFLTPDGWAVLNNGGDTVFLRHSPSGTPLDSVPYDPSWGGSDGRSLERIDPHGPSGRASNFASSTAPAGATPGAQNSRHAPDTTPPQPVFAGQVDSTVAEVVFNEPVRSASIQPSAFQVGETTVTETALSADSIARLSLSETPTAATVVVTGVRDLVGNRREQATLSLARRPTPEALAVTEILFDPLADDFDDRPNQVEYVELVNLAAHPLTLSGLVLTDRPTEEGTADTIRAGRRRAVSPGAFAVVAAAPEGPMPVQESQLAAAFPEAPLTPDSVAFLPVNATRLGLRNDGDLIRVHRRDRTVMAEVDYVPDWHAPGLAETKGTALERISPTAGADAADNWTSSTAPSGGTPGAPNDVSLAPPDDAPEAAGLRIQPDPFSIERDEATRIQYTLADVPTLVRVRIYDARGRRVRTLEEARLAGRSGELVWDGRDDAGDRVRIGPYVVFFEAVRAEGGTITQLKETVVVARPLN
;
A
#
# COMPACT_ATOMS: atom_id res chain seq x y z
N MET A 1 37.49 16.16 -91.91
CA MET A 1 37.94 15.98 -90.52
C MET A 1 36.76 16.31 -89.61
N PRO A 2 36.20 15.33 -88.89
CA PRO A 2 35.09 15.52 -87.96
C PRO A 2 35.61 15.89 -86.56
N GLN A 3 34.85 16.68 -85.80
CA GLN A 3 35.05 16.82 -84.35
C GLN A 3 34.04 15.93 -83.63
N LEU A 4 34.55 15.04 -82.79
CA LEU A 4 33.79 14.18 -81.89
C LEU A 4 33.05 15.04 -80.86
N VAL A 5 31.77 14.74 -80.64
CA VAL A 5 31.02 15.13 -79.44
C VAL A 5 30.99 13.91 -78.52
N PHE A 6 31.56 14.06 -77.33
CA PHE A 6 31.49 13.09 -76.24
C PHE A 6 30.08 13.11 -75.66
N GLY A 7 29.35 11.99 -75.74
CA GLY A 7 28.13 11.77 -74.97
C GLY A 7 28.50 11.34 -73.54
N VAL A 8 28.06 12.11 -72.55
CA VAL A 8 28.04 11.67 -71.15
C VAL A 8 26.68 11.00 -70.91
N LEU A 9 26.70 9.69 -70.69
CA LEU A 9 25.56 8.89 -70.27
C LEU A 9 25.36 9.11 -68.77
N LEU A 10 24.33 9.87 -68.38
CA LEU A 10 23.89 9.94 -66.99
C LEU A 10 23.02 8.71 -66.72
N VAL A 11 23.61 7.67 -66.12
CA VAL A 11 22.83 6.56 -65.53
C VAL A 11 22.17 7.10 -64.28
N ALA A 12 20.88 7.39 -64.35
CA ALA A 12 20.06 7.59 -63.17
C ALA A 12 20.01 6.26 -62.40
N LEU A 13 20.75 6.19 -61.29
CA LEU A 13 20.56 5.17 -60.28
C LEU A 13 19.14 5.36 -59.72
N LEU A 14 18.21 4.50 -60.10
CA LEU A 14 16.97 4.32 -59.35
C LEU A 14 17.37 3.88 -57.94
N VAL A 15 17.28 4.79 -56.97
CA VAL A 15 17.15 4.39 -55.57
C VAL A 15 15.74 3.78 -55.46
N PRO A 16 15.59 2.49 -55.14
CA PRO A 16 14.27 1.95 -54.88
C PRO A 16 13.65 2.74 -53.72
N GLY A 17 12.39 3.16 -53.87
CA GLY A 17 11.62 3.69 -52.75
C GLY A 17 11.60 2.68 -51.60
N PRO A 18 11.36 3.13 -50.35
CA PRO A 18 11.25 2.20 -49.24
C PRO A 18 10.24 1.10 -49.58
N ALA A 19 10.60 -0.15 -49.29
CA ALA A 19 9.68 -1.26 -49.50
C ALA A 19 8.43 -1.02 -48.65
N VAL A 20 7.27 -0.98 -49.30
CA VAL A 20 5.98 -0.91 -48.62
C VAL A 20 5.73 -2.27 -47.98
N GLY A 21 5.54 -2.28 -46.65
CA GLY A 21 5.24 -3.48 -45.88
C GLY A 21 3.77 -3.52 -45.49
N GLN A 22 3.21 -4.72 -45.32
CA GLN A 22 1.90 -4.87 -44.69
C GLN A 22 2.05 -4.53 -43.20
N PRO A 23 1.32 -3.55 -42.65
CA PRO A 23 1.42 -3.18 -41.25
C PRO A 23 0.72 -4.21 -40.34
N ASP A 24 1.35 -4.50 -39.20
CA ASP A 24 0.79 -5.27 -38.10
C ASP A 24 0.01 -4.36 -37.12
N THR A 25 -0.74 -4.96 -36.20
CA THR A 25 -1.45 -4.20 -35.16
C THR A 25 -0.48 -3.31 -34.38
N GLY A 26 -0.78 -2.01 -34.35
CA GLY A 26 0.02 -0.98 -33.72
C GLY A 26 1.08 -0.35 -34.63
N ASP A 27 1.37 -0.87 -35.82
CA ASP A 27 2.40 -0.28 -36.69
C ASP A 27 2.07 1.14 -37.11
N VAL A 28 0.80 1.42 -37.40
CA VAL A 28 0.29 2.78 -37.55
C VAL A 28 -0.68 3.06 -36.41
N VAL A 29 -0.47 4.17 -35.72
CA VAL A 29 -1.29 4.58 -34.56
C VAL A 29 -1.97 5.91 -34.79
N ILE A 30 -3.12 6.09 -34.15
CA ILE A 30 -3.77 7.39 -34.04
C ILE A 30 -3.00 8.20 -33.00
N ASN A 31 -2.32 9.25 -33.44
CA ASN A 31 -1.37 10.01 -32.64
C ASN A 31 -1.96 11.29 -32.03
N GLU A 32 -2.88 11.94 -32.75
CA GLU A 32 -3.50 13.19 -32.32
C GLU A 32 -4.94 13.27 -32.86
N ILE A 33 -5.88 13.74 -32.04
CA ILE A 33 -7.30 13.89 -32.42
C ILE A 33 -7.77 15.29 -32.05
N MET A 34 -8.18 16.08 -33.05
CA MET A 34 -8.85 17.37 -32.85
C MET A 34 -10.36 17.18 -33.00
N TYR A 35 -11.01 16.77 -31.91
CA TYR A 35 -12.46 16.50 -31.93
C TYR A 35 -13.29 17.73 -31.54
N ALA A 36 -12.77 18.71 -30.80
CA ALA A 36 -13.51 19.90 -30.36
C ALA A 36 -12.86 21.24 -30.79
N PRO A 37 -12.66 21.49 -32.11
CA PRO A 37 -12.03 22.71 -32.61
C PRO A 37 -12.94 23.94 -32.59
N SER A 38 -12.32 25.11 -32.78
CA SER A 38 -13.00 26.36 -33.14
C SER A 38 -12.27 27.01 -34.33
N PRO A 39 -12.89 27.13 -35.52
CA PRO A 39 -14.27 26.73 -35.87
C PRO A 39 -14.49 25.22 -35.78
N SER A 40 -15.73 24.79 -35.56
CA SER A 40 -16.10 23.37 -35.38
C SER A 40 -15.88 22.50 -36.62
N THR A 41 -15.51 23.10 -37.76
CA THR A 41 -15.19 22.37 -39.00
C THR A 41 -13.73 21.93 -39.06
N ASN A 42 -12.84 22.50 -38.23
CA ASN A 42 -11.40 22.24 -38.24
C ASN A 42 -11.04 20.95 -37.48
N GLU A 43 -11.81 19.87 -37.70
CA GLU A 43 -11.54 18.55 -37.14
C GLU A 43 -10.41 17.88 -37.92
N PHE A 44 -9.53 17.17 -37.21
CA PHE A 44 -8.51 16.35 -37.82
C PHE A 44 -8.16 15.13 -36.98
N ILE A 45 -7.60 14.12 -37.65
CA ILE A 45 -6.97 12.95 -37.04
C ILE A 45 -5.57 12.85 -37.61
N GLU A 46 -4.56 12.71 -36.76
CA GLU A 46 -3.20 12.44 -37.17
C GLU A 46 -2.84 10.97 -36.97
N LEU A 47 -2.22 10.37 -37.97
CA LEU A 47 -1.65 9.03 -37.89
C LEU A 47 -0.11 9.12 -37.85
N TYR A 48 0.50 8.22 -37.08
CA TYR A 48 1.95 8.09 -36.96
C TYR A 48 2.40 6.67 -37.31
N ASN A 49 3.39 6.54 -38.18
CA ASN A 49 3.97 5.25 -38.54
C ASN A 49 5.14 4.87 -37.61
N ARG A 50 4.93 3.85 -36.79
CA ARG A 50 5.91 3.25 -35.88
C ARG A 50 6.69 2.09 -36.50
N ALA A 51 6.24 1.56 -37.64
CA ALA A 51 6.91 0.46 -38.30
C ALA A 51 8.28 0.88 -38.85
N GLU A 52 9.14 -0.11 -39.07
CA GLU A 52 10.43 0.07 -39.74
C GLU A 52 10.29 0.21 -41.28
N THR A 53 9.10 -0.02 -41.82
CA THR A 53 8.79 0.05 -43.26
C THR A 53 7.75 1.12 -43.57
N ALA A 54 7.75 1.61 -44.81
CA ALA A 54 6.70 2.51 -45.27
C ALA A 54 5.36 1.76 -45.37
N VAL A 55 4.25 2.47 -45.13
CA VAL A 55 2.89 1.92 -45.20
C VAL A 55 2.11 2.68 -46.28
N ALA A 56 1.43 1.96 -47.17
CA ALA A 56 0.58 2.55 -48.20
C ALA A 56 -0.67 3.17 -47.56
N LEU A 57 -0.86 4.47 -47.76
CA LEU A 57 -1.98 5.22 -47.17
C LEU A 57 -3.31 4.92 -47.86
N ASP A 58 -3.30 4.55 -49.13
CA ASP A 58 -4.47 4.07 -49.88
C ASP A 58 -4.94 2.67 -49.47
N GLU A 59 -4.16 1.98 -48.63
CA GLU A 59 -4.55 0.71 -47.99
C GLU A 59 -5.10 0.90 -46.56
N LEU A 60 -5.13 2.13 -46.03
CA LEU A 60 -5.65 2.43 -44.70
C LEU A 60 -7.09 2.93 -44.75
N ALA A 61 -7.89 2.58 -43.74
CA ALA A 61 -9.24 3.12 -43.56
C ALA A 61 -9.55 3.43 -42.10
N LEU A 62 -10.36 4.48 -41.92
CA LEU A 62 -10.86 4.95 -40.63
C LEU A 62 -12.35 4.70 -40.49
N ALA A 63 -12.82 4.48 -39.26
CA ALA A 63 -14.24 4.46 -38.92
C ALA A 63 -14.46 5.14 -37.56
N ASP A 64 -15.70 5.58 -37.32
CA ASP A 64 -16.20 5.90 -35.98
C ASP A 64 -16.80 4.62 -35.32
N ASP A 65 -17.56 4.78 -34.24
CA ASP A 65 -18.20 3.68 -33.50
C ASP A 65 -19.27 2.90 -34.31
N ASN A 66 -19.69 3.38 -35.49
CA ASN A 66 -20.58 2.65 -36.39
C ASN A 66 -19.85 1.57 -37.22
N LEU A 67 -18.51 1.57 -37.24
CA LEU A 67 -17.65 0.64 -37.97
C LEU A 67 -17.84 0.62 -39.50
N GLU A 68 -18.36 1.71 -40.07
CA GLU A 68 -18.36 2.00 -41.51
C GLU A 68 -17.02 2.65 -41.88
N TYR A 69 -16.15 1.86 -42.50
CA TYR A 69 -14.78 2.28 -42.78
C TYR A 69 -14.64 3.03 -44.10
N GLU A 70 -14.08 4.24 -44.02
CA GLU A 70 -13.75 5.11 -45.14
C GLU A 70 -12.24 5.12 -45.43
N PRO A 71 -11.81 5.06 -46.70
CA PRO A 71 -10.41 5.14 -47.06
C PRO A 71 -9.75 6.44 -46.58
N VAL A 72 -8.53 6.35 -46.07
CA VAL A 72 -7.72 7.51 -45.68
C VAL A 72 -7.37 8.37 -46.91
N THR A 73 -7.10 7.73 -48.04
CA THR A 73 -6.94 8.36 -49.35
C THR A 73 -7.18 7.35 -50.47
N THR A 74 -7.40 7.85 -51.68
CA THR A 74 -7.45 7.04 -52.91
C THR A 74 -6.20 7.24 -53.78
N THR A 75 -5.25 8.06 -53.32
CA THR A 75 -4.01 8.35 -54.02
C THR A 75 -2.90 7.45 -53.51
N ASP A 76 -2.18 6.78 -54.42
CA ASP A 76 -0.99 5.97 -54.13
C ASP A 76 0.11 6.84 -53.50
N THR A 77 0.15 6.84 -52.17
CA THR A 77 1.06 7.61 -51.33
C THR A 77 1.46 6.73 -50.15
N ALA A 78 2.73 6.77 -49.76
CA ALA A 78 3.23 6.00 -48.64
C ALA A 78 3.62 6.91 -47.46
N LEU A 79 3.30 6.46 -46.25
CA LEU A 79 3.76 7.03 -45.00
C LEU A 79 5.07 6.36 -44.59
N ALA A 80 6.18 7.11 -44.63
CA ALA A 80 7.49 6.57 -44.30
C ALA A 80 7.62 6.27 -42.78
N PRO A 81 8.57 5.40 -42.38
CA PRO A 81 8.86 5.13 -40.96
C PRO A 81 9.12 6.42 -40.18
N GLY A 82 8.45 6.58 -39.04
CA GLY A 82 8.63 7.73 -38.16
C GLY A 82 8.02 9.04 -38.65
N GLU A 83 7.26 9.02 -39.75
CA GLU A 83 6.55 10.18 -40.29
C GLU A 83 5.08 10.21 -39.83
N TYR A 84 4.47 11.38 -40.00
CA TYR A 84 3.07 11.66 -39.66
C TYR A 84 2.25 11.94 -40.92
N VAL A 85 0.95 11.65 -40.87
CA VAL A 85 -0.02 12.13 -41.85
C VAL A 85 -1.23 12.71 -41.14
N VAL A 86 -1.68 13.88 -41.60
CA VAL A 86 -2.82 14.58 -41.03
C VAL A 86 -4.02 14.44 -41.96
N LEU A 87 -5.13 13.97 -41.43
CA LEU A 87 -6.39 13.78 -42.13
C LEU A 87 -7.36 14.82 -41.64
N VAL A 88 -7.91 15.63 -42.54
CA VAL A 88 -8.68 16.82 -42.17
C VAL A 88 -10.07 16.77 -42.79
N ARG A 89 -11.06 17.26 -42.03
CA ARG A 89 -12.43 17.39 -42.49
C ARG A 89 -12.63 18.52 -43.49
N ASP A 90 -12.04 19.68 -43.20
CA ASP A 90 -12.20 20.92 -43.95
C ASP A 90 -10.83 21.51 -44.25
N ALA A 91 -10.41 21.42 -45.50
CA ALA A 91 -9.09 21.87 -45.96
C ALA A 91 -8.89 23.38 -45.75
N GLU A 92 -9.91 24.20 -45.99
CA GLU A 92 -9.80 25.66 -45.90
C GLU A 92 -9.68 26.09 -44.43
N ALA A 93 -10.51 25.50 -43.57
CA ALA A 93 -10.44 25.75 -42.13
C ALA A 93 -9.11 25.28 -41.52
N PHE A 94 -8.61 24.12 -41.96
CA PHE A 94 -7.34 23.59 -41.50
C PHE A 94 -6.14 24.40 -41.99
N GLU A 95 -6.07 24.75 -43.28
CA GLU A 95 -4.98 25.56 -43.82
C GLU A 95 -4.93 26.97 -43.20
N ALA A 96 -6.08 27.54 -42.84
CA ALA A 96 -6.15 28.79 -42.10
C ALA A 96 -5.59 28.68 -40.67
N ALA A 97 -5.79 27.54 -40.00
CA ALA A 97 -5.31 27.31 -38.64
C ALA A 97 -3.84 26.85 -38.58
N PHE A 98 -3.41 25.99 -39.51
CA PHE A 98 -2.09 25.38 -39.58
C PHE A 98 -1.46 25.58 -40.97
N PRO A 99 -1.02 26.80 -41.32
CA PRO A 99 -0.47 27.08 -42.64
C PRO A 99 0.77 26.24 -42.91
N SER A 100 0.86 25.68 -44.12
CA SER A 100 2.01 24.88 -44.61
C SER A 100 2.16 23.47 -44.03
N VAL A 101 1.21 22.98 -43.22
CA VAL A 101 1.18 21.57 -42.80
C VAL A 101 0.56 20.73 -43.92
N PRO A 102 1.25 19.72 -44.48
CA PRO A 102 0.67 18.81 -45.46
C PRO A 102 -0.47 17.99 -44.84
N PHE A 103 -1.57 17.81 -45.58
CA PHE A 103 -2.72 17.04 -45.13
C PHE A 103 -3.37 16.27 -46.29
N LEU A 104 -4.23 15.31 -45.92
CA LEU A 104 -5.15 14.62 -46.82
C LEU A 104 -6.59 14.92 -46.41
N THR A 105 -7.48 14.98 -47.39
CA THR A 105 -8.92 15.12 -47.19
C THR A 105 -9.63 13.83 -47.62
N PRO A 106 -9.99 12.95 -46.68
CA PRO A 106 -10.80 11.77 -47.00
C PRO A 106 -12.12 12.18 -47.67
N ASP A 107 -12.59 11.38 -48.64
CA ASP A 107 -13.84 11.65 -49.36
C ASP A 107 -15.08 11.54 -48.43
N GLY A 108 -14.98 10.71 -47.38
CA GLY A 108 -15.96 10.56 -46.31
C GLY A 108 -15.37 10.97 -44.96
N TRP A 109 -16.13 11.76 -44.19
CA TRP A 109 -15.74 12.17 -42.84
C TRP A 109 -16.90 12.02 -41.86
N ALA A 110 -16.78 11.06 -40.94
CA ALA A 110 -17.64 10.99 -39.77
C ALA A 110 -17.27 12.13 -38.80
N VAL A 111 -18.24 12.99 -38.48
CA VAL A 111 -18.04 14.11 -37.55
C VAL A 111 -17.63 13.56 -36.19
N LEU A 112 -16.52 14.06 -35.65
CA LEU A 112 -16.03 13.63 -34.34
C LEU A 112 -16.94 14.17 -33.25
N ASN A 113 -17.45 13.29 -32.38
CA ASN A 113 -18.36 13.71 -31.32
C ASN A 113 -17.61 14.41 -30.17
N ASN A 114 -18.00 15.65 -29.87
CA ASN A 114 -17.48 16.41 -28.71
C ASN A 114 -17.78 15.76 -27.35
N GLY A 115 -18.74 14.83 -27.31
CA GLY A 115 -19.10 14.08 -26.11
C GLY A 115 -18.29 12.80 -25.89
N GLY A 116 -17.33 12.51 -26.78
CA GLY A 116 -16.59 11.24 -26.81
C GLY A 116 -17.09 10.31 -27.91
N ASP A 117 -16.16 9.53 -28.47
CA ASP A 117 -16.37 8.56 -29.56
C ASP A 117 -15.19 7.58 -29.63
N THR A 118 -15.24 6.61 -30.55
CA THR A 118 -14.09 5.76 -30.87
C THR A 118 -13.64 5.95 -32.31
N VAL A 119 -12.37 6.28 -32.50
CA VAL A 119 -11.73 6.26 -33.83
C VAL A 119 -11.07 4.91 -34.03
N PHE A 120 -11.43 4.19 -35.09
CA PHE A 120 -10.83 2.92 -35.47
C PHE A 120 -9.97 3.09 -36.72
N LEU A 121 -8.77 2.49 -36.72
CA LEU A 121 -7.88 2.42 -37.86
C LEU A 121 -7.65 0.95 -38.23
N ARG A 122 -7.74 0.63 -39.52
CA ARG A 122 -7.42 -0.71 -40.04
C ARG A 122 -6.63 -0.66 -41.33
N HIS A 123 -5.93 -1.75 -41.60
CA HIS A 123 -5.43 -2.08 -42.92
C HIS A 123 -6.55 -2.75 -43.73
N SER A 124 -7.04 -2.06 -44.76
CA SER A 124 -8.22 -2.45 -45.55
C SER A 124 -8.05 -3.77 -46.30
N PRO A 125 -6.93 -4.05 -47.00
CA PRO A 125 -6.78 -5.30 -47.74
C PRO A 125 -6.83 -6.56 -46.87
N SER A 126 -6.21 -6.52 -45.67
CA SER A 126 -6.16 -7.69 -44.77
C SER A 126 -7.26 -7.69 -43.70
N GLY A 127 -7.91 -6.55 -43.47
CA GLY A 127 -8.84 -6.34 -42.35
C GLY A 127 -8.15 -6.29 -40.98
N THR A 128 -6.83 -6.15 -40.93
CA THR A 128 -6.08 -6.10 -39.66
C THR A 128 -6.38 -4.79 -38.93
N PRO A 129 -6.89 -4.84 -37.67
CA PRO A 129 -7.02 -3.64 -36.86
C PRO A 129 -5.62 -3.12 -36.51
N LEU A 130 -5.36 -1.86 -36.83
CA LEU A 130 -4.07 -1.23 -36.54
C LEU A 130 -4.14 -0.49 -35.22
N ASP A 131 -5.19 0.29 -35.00
CA ASP A 131 -5.37 1.03 -33.76
C ASP A 131 -6.85 1.36 -33.47
N SER A 132 -7.16 1.67 -32.21
CA SER A 132 -8.47 2.17 -31.81
C SER A 132 -8.36 3.08 -30.58
N VAL A 133 -8.90 4.29 -30.65
CA VAL A 133 -8.87 5.29 -29.57
C VAL A 133 -10.30 5.67 -29.16
N PRO A 134 -10.81 5.16 -28.03
CA PRO A 134 -12.11 5.53 -27.47
C PRO A 134 -11.96 6.80 -26.64
N TYR A 135 -11.87 7.95 -27.29
CA TYR A 135 -11.63 9.22 -26.62
C TYR A 135 -12.89 9.71 -25.89
N ASP A 136 -12.68 10.38 -24.76
CA ASP A 136 -13.72 11.03 -23.97
C ASP A 136 -13.18 12.40 -23.51
N PRO A 137 -14.03 13.44 -23.35
CA PRO A 137 -13.57 14.76 -22.92
C PRO A 137 -12.79 14.79 -21.60
N SER A 138 -13.01 13.81 -20.72
CA SER A 138 -12.23 13.64 -19.49
C SER A 138 -10.76 13.27 -19.73
N TRP A 139 -10.38 12.82 -20.93
CA TRP A 139 -9.00 12.52 -21.33
C TRP A 139 -8.24 13.79 -21.72
N GLY A 140 -8.94 14.89 -22.01
CA GLY A 140 -8.41 16.12 -22.60
C GLY A 140 -8.92 16.36 -24.02
N GLY A 141 -8.30 17.28 -24.75
CA GLY A 141 -8.66 17.60 -26.15
C GLY A 141 -9.92 18.47 -26.31
N SER A 142 -10.33 19.15 -25.24
CA SER A 142 -11.43 20.13 -25.27
C SER A 142 -10.92 21.56 -25.44
N ASP A 143 -11.85 22.50 -25.66
CA ASP A 143 -11.59 23.95 -25.74
C ASP A 143 -10.61 24.37 -26.85
N GLY A 144 -10.76 23.77 -28.04
CA GLY A 144 -9.94 24.09 -29.21
C GLY A 144 -8.52 23.53 -29.16
N ARG A 145 -8.26 22.57 -28.26
CA ARG A 145 -6.98 21.87 -28.17
C ARG A 145 -7.16 20.43 -28.63
N SER A 146 -6.17 19.84 -29.29
CA SER A 146 -6.21 18.43 -29.65
C SER A 146 -5.94 17.54 -28.44
N LEU A 147 -6.43 16.30 -28.52
CA LEU A 147 -6.04 15.19 -27.66
C LEU A 147 -4.79 14.53 -28.27
N GLU A 148 -3.66 14.66 -27.59
CA GLU A 148 -2.37 14.14 -28.04
C GLU A 148 -2.02 12.84 -27.30
N ARG A 149 -1.56 11.82 -28.04
CA ARG A 149 -0.91 10.64 -27.47
C ARG A 149 0.42 11.01 -26.82
N ILE A 150 0.67 10.50 -25.61
CA ILE A 150 1.86 10.77 -24.81
C ILE A 150 3.01 9.85 -25.25
N ASP A 151 2.79 8.54 -25.22
CA ASP A 151 3.73 7.54 -25.72
C ASP A 151 3.14 6.81 -26.94
N PRO A 152 3.77 6.92 -28.13
CA PRO A 152 3.38 6.14 -29.32
C PRO A 152 3.35 4.63 -29.10
N HIS A 153 4.13 4.09 -28.15
CA HIS A 153 4.15 2.67 -27.77
C HIS A 153 3.18 2.32 -26.65
N GLY A 154 2.58 3.33 -26.03
CA GLY A 154 1.58 3.19 -24.99
C GLY A 154 0.23 2.67 -25.49
N PRO A 155 -0.60 2.17 -24.58
CA PRO A 155 -1.93 1.64 -24.91
C PRO A 155 -2.87 2.74 -25.41
N SER A 156 -3.55 2.49 -26.52
CA SER A 156 -4.49 3.43 -27.16
C SER A 156 -5.85 3.52 -26.45
N GLY A 157 -6.24 2.46 -25.72
CA GLY A 157 -7.50 2.40 -24.98
C GLY A 157 -7.45 2.95 -23.56
N ARG A 158 -6.45 3.78 -23.21
CA ARG A 158 -6.25 4.26 -21.84
C ARG A 158 -6.03 5.77 -21.81
N ALA A 159 -6.89 6.47 -21.06
CA ALA A 159 -6.79 7.91 -20.81
C ALA A 159 -5.40 8.35 -20.33
N SER A 160 -4.72 7.51 -19.55
CA SER A 160 -3.39 7.81 -19.01
C SER A 160 -2.30 8.00 -20.08
N ASN A 161 -2.54 7.56 -21.33
CA ASN A 161 -1.63 7.76 -22.45
C ASN A 161 -2.02 8.91 -23.37
N PHE A 162 -2.98 9.75 -22.96
CA PHE A 162 -3.42 10.91 -23.72
C PHE A 162 -3.54 12.15 -22.83
N ALA A 163 -3.41 13.33 -23.42
CA ALA A 163 -3.66 14.59 -22.74
C ALA A 163 -3.92 15.71 -23.75
N SER A 164 -4.53 16.81 -23.32
CA SER A 164 -4.65 18.01 -24.16
C SER A 164 -3.28 18.52 -24.60
N SER A 165 -3.16 18.93 -25.86
CA SER A 165 -1.99 19.63 -26.37
C SER A 165 -1.59 20.79 -25.47
N THR A 166 -0.29 21.02 -25.29
CA THR A 166 0.27 22.22 -24.65
C THR A 166 0.84 23.22 -25.65
N ALA A 167 0.81 22.90 -26.95
CA ALA A 167 1.31 23.78 -27.99
C ALA A 167 0.54 25.12 -28.02
N PRO A 168 1.20 26.25 -28.34
CA PRO A 168 0.53 27.55 -28.45
C PRO A 168 -0.58 27.58 -29.50
N ALA A 169 -0.45 26.79 -30.57
CA ALA A 169 -1.44 26.66 -31.63
C ALA A 169 -2.63 25.76 -31.24
N GLY A 170 -2.62 25.18 -30.04
CA GLY A 170 -3.63 24.22 -29.56
C GLY A 170 -3.44 22.79 -30.06
N ALA A 171 -2.49 22.55 -30.96
CA ALA A 171 -2.26 21.24 -31.58
C ALA A 171 -0.85 21.15 -32.19
N THR A 172 -0.44 19.96 -32.64
CA THR A 172 0.87 19.68 -33.26
C THR A 172 0.79 18.91 -34.59
N PRO A 173 -0.14 19.20 -35.51
CA PRO A 173 -0.31 18.40 -36.71
C PRO A 173 0.95 18.44 -37.60
N GLY A 174 1.34 17.27 -38.10
CA GLY A 174 2.54 17.01 -38.89
C GLY A 174 3.84 17.02 -38.08
N ALA A 175 3.78 17.07 -36.74
CA ALA A 175 4.93 17.20 -35.87
C ALA A 175 4.82 16.31 -34.63
N GLN A 176 5.92 16.23 -33.87
CA GLN A 176 5.92 15.52 -32.60
C GLN A 176 4.99 16.20 -31.58
N ASN A 177 4.10 15.41 -30.98
CA ASN A 177 3.19 15.87 -29.93
C ASN A 177 3.89 16.68 -28.84
N SER A 178 3.26 17.78 -28.42
CA SER A 178 3.73 18.59 -27.31
C SER A 178 3.72 17.83 -25.97
N ARG A 179 2.90 16.77 -25.86
CA ARG A 179 2.82 15.85 -24.73
C ARG A 179 3.75 14.63 -24.84
N HIS A 180 4.57 14.55 -25.89
CA HIS A 180 5.40 13.38 -26.15
C HIS A 180 6.35 13.05 -25.00
N ALA A 181 6.14 11.90 -24.37
CA ALA A 181 6.97 11.40 -23.27
C ALA A 181 6.92 9.85 -23.24
N PRO A 182 7.77 9.17 -24.04
CA PRO A 182 7.80 7.72 -24.08
C PRO A 182 8.19 7.12 -22.73
N ASP A 183 7.52 6.04 -22.34
CA ASP A 183 7.88 5.29 -21.16
C ASP A 183 9.03 4.33 -21.46
N THR A 184 10.14 4.54 -20.77
CA THR A 184 11.35 3.73 -20.88
C THR A 184 11.70 3.02 -19.57
N THR A 185 10.85 3.15 -18.56
CA THR A 185 11.10 2.64 -17.21
C THR A 185 10.46 1.26 -17.07
N PRO A 186 11.21 0.22 -16.67
CA PRO A 186 10.60 -1.08 -16.42
C PRO A 186 9.66 -1.08 -15.22
N PRO A 187 8.63 -1.95 -15.23
CA PRO A 187 7.73 -2.07 -14.09
C PRO A 187 8.51 -2.48 -12.84
N GLN A 188 8.27 -1.77 -11.74
CA GLN A 188 8.89 -2.03 -10.45
C GLN A 188 7.89 -2.71 -9.53
N PRO A 189 8.18 -3.94 -9.05
CA PRO A 189 7.40 -4.51 -7.96
C PRO A 189 7.64 -3.69 -6.68
N VAL A 190 6.57 -3.29 -6.02
CA VAL A 190 6.58 -2.40 -4.84
C VAL A 190 6.09 -3.07 -3.56
N PHE A 191 5.37 -4.20 -3.68
CA PHE A 191 4.88 -4.95 -2.53
C PHE A 191 4.72 -6.42 -2.89
N ALA A 192 5.08 -7.31 -1.97
CA ALA A 192 4.78 -8.74 -2.05
C ALA A 192 4.21 -9.23 -0.72
N GLY A 193 3.07 -9.92 -0.74
CA GLY A 193 2.45 -10.39 0.50
C GLY A 193 1.50 -11.57 0.30
N GLN A 194 1.38 -12.40 1.33
CA GLN A 194 0.40 -13.49 1.36
C GLN A 194 -1.02 -12.94 1.46
N VAL A 195 -1.93 -13.49 0.67
CA VAL A 195 -3.38 -13.28 0.80
C VAL A 195 -4.04 -14.47 1.48
N ASP A 196 -3.47 -15.66 1.30
CA ASP A 196 -3.85 -16.91 1.96
C ASP A 196 -2.59 -17.77 2.22
N SER A 197 -2.77 -18.92 2.87
CA SER A 197 -1.75 -19.92 3.17
C SER A 197 -0.92 -20.34 1.96
N THR A 198 -1.53 -20.48 0.78
CA THR A 198 -0.86 -20.87 -0.49
C THR A 198 -1.05 -19.85 -1.60
N VAL A 199 -1.36 -18.60 -1.24
CA VAL A 199 -1.63 -17.53 -2.21
C VAL A 199 -0.85 -16.29 -1.82
N ALA A 200 -0.08 -15.76 -2.76
CA ALA A 200 0.60 -14.47 -2.61
C ALA A 200 0.17 -13.50 -3.73
N GLU A 201 0.38 -12.21 -3.48
CA GLU A 201 0.27 -11.15 -4.50
C GLU A 201 1.60 -10.41 -4.61
N VAL A 202 1.94 -9.98 -5.83
CA VAL A 202 2.98 -9.01 -6.14
C VAL A 202 2.32 -7.80 -6.81
N VAL A 203 2.53 -6.62 -6.24
CA VAL A 203 2.02 -5.35 -6.75
C VAL A 203 3.14 -4.60 -7.45
N PHE A 204 2.83 -4.05 -8.62
CA PHE A 204 3.70 -3.21 -9.42
C PHE A 204 3.28 -1.74 -9.31
N ASN A 205 4.23 -0.82 -9.52
CA ASN A 205 3.98 0.62 -9.59
C ASN A 205 3.12 1.04 -10.80
N GLU A 206 2.96 0.15 -11.77
CA GLU A 206 2.29 0.42 -13.04
C GLU A 206 1.64 -0.86 -13.63
N PRO A 207 0.75 -0.73 -14.62
CA PRO A 207 0.19 -1.86 -15.37
C PRO A 207 1.24 -2.75 -16.04
N VAL A 208 1.05 -4.07 -15.94
CA VAL A 208 1.94 -5.07 -16.54
C VAL A 208 1.25 -5.89 -17.63
N ARG A 209 2.01 -6.36 -18.62
CA ARG A 209 1.51 -7.27 -19.66
C ARG A 209 1.19 -8.63 -19.05
N SER A 210 -0.07 -9.03 -19.14
CA SER A 210 -0.57 -10.32 -18.68
C SER A 210 0.25 -11.50 -19.22
N ALA A 211 0.68 -11.44 -20.49
CA ALA A 211 1.51 -12.47 -21.10
C ALA A 211 2.87 -12.70 -20.39
N SER A 212 3.42 -11.67 -19.74
CA SER A 212 4.67 -11.76 -18.97
C SER A 212 4.49 -12.32 -17.56
N ILE A 213 3.24 -12.47 -17.10
CA ILE A 213 2.89 -12.98 -15.77
C ILE A 213 2.73 -14.49 -15.87
N GLN A 214 3.87 -15.18 -15.91
CA GLN A 214 3.97 -16.63 -15.94
C GLN A 214 4.55 -17.15 -14.62
N PRO A 215 4.29 -18.41 -14.21
CA PRO A 215 4.88 -18.97 -12.99
C PRO A 215 6.40 -18.87 -12.95
N SER A 216 7.08 -19.03 -14.09
CA SER A 216 8.53 -18.91 -14.22
C SER A 216 9.08 -17.49 -13.98
N ALA A 217 8.22 -16.46 -13.99
CA ALA A 217 8.61 -15.09 -13.69
C ALA A 217 8.74 -14.82 -12.18
N PHE A 218 8.34 -15.77 -11.32
CA PHE A 218 8.30 -15.60 -9.88
C PHE A 218 8.98 -16.78 -9.17
N GLN A 219 9.90 -16.49 -8.26
CA GLN A 219 10.53 -17.48 -7.39
C GLN A 219 10.29 -17.12 -5.92
N VAL A 220 9.78 -18.07 -5.13
CA VAL A 220 9.46 -17.90 -3.70
C VAL A 220 10.28 -18.90 -2.88
N GLY A 221 11.61 -18.70 -2.83
CA GLY A 221 12.55 -19.68 -2.28
C GLY A 221 12.43 -21.02 -3.02
N GLU A 222 12.18 -22.10 -2.26
CA GLU A 222 11.96 -23.45 -2.79
C GLU A 222 10.48 -23.75 -3.09
N THR A 223 9.56 -22.86 -2.69
CA THR A 223 8.12 -23.04 -2.92
C THR A 223 7.80 -22.81 -4.38
N THR A 224 7.18 -23.81 -5.02
CA THR A 224 6.83 -23.74 -6.43
C THR A 224 5.63 -22.83 -6.65
N VAL A 225 5.74 -21.90 -7.60
CA VAL A 225 4.59 -21.15 -8.13
C VAL A 225 3.90 -22.03 -9.17
N THR A 226 2.65 -22.42 -8.92
CA THR A 226 1.90 -23.36 -9.76
C THR A 226 1.06 -22.66 -10.82
N GLU A 227 0.56 -21.47 -10.51
CA GLU A 227 -0.30 -20.68 -11.38
C GLU A 227 -0.11 -19.20 -11.08
N THR A 228 -0.27 -18.37 -12.11
CA THR A 228 -0.24 -16.91 -12.01
C THR A 228 -1.38 -16.30 -12.79
N ALA A 229 -1.95 -15.22 -12.26
CA ALA A 229 -2.97 -14.43 -12.94
C ALA A 229 -2.88 -12.97 -12.52
N LEU A 230 -3.34 -12.05 -13.37
CA LEU A 230 -3.54 -10.67 -12.95
C LEU A 230 -4.90 -10.56 -12.25
N SER A 231 -4.90 -10.13 -10.98
CA SER A 231 -6.13 -9.77 -10.26
C SER A 231 -6.54 -8.31 -10.51
N ALA A 232 -5.58 -7.49 -10.93
CA ALA A 232 -5.75 -6.15 -11.50
C ALA A 232 -4.57 -5.87 -12.43
N ASP A 233 -4.63 -4.79 -13.22
CA ASP A 233 -3.61 -4.44 -14.22
C ASP A 233 -2.17 -4.40 -13.66
N SER A 234 -2.00 -4.05 -12.38
CA SER A 234 -0.70 -3.96 -11.70
C SER A 234 -0.51 -5.00 -10.58
N ILE A 235 -1.33 -6.05 -10.51
CA ILE A 235 -1.32 -7.01 -9.40
C ILE A 235 -1.31 -8.44 -9.91
N ALA A 236 -0.17 -9.11 -9.76
CA ALA A 236 -0.01 -10.52 -10.03
C ALA A 236 -0.37 -11.34 -8.79
N ARG A 237 -1.36 -12.22 -8.91
CA ARG A 237 -1.71 -13.25 -7.93
C ARG A 237 -0.97 -14.54 -8.27
N LEU A 238 -0.32 -15.11 -7.26
CA LEU A 238 0.48 -16.33 -7.34
C LEU A 238 -0.19 -17.43 -6.53
N SER A 239 -0.48 -18.56 -7.16
CA SER A 239 -0.84 -19.81 -6.46
C SER A 239 0.44 -20.61 -6.19
N LEU A 240 0.59 -21.09 -4.95
CA LEU A 240 1.79 -21.75 -4.46
C LEU A 240 1.51 -23.22 -4.14
N SER A 241 2.49 -24.09 -4.31
CA SER A 241 2.37 -25.53 -4.01
C SER A 241 2.13 -25.83 -2.53
N GLU A 242 2.64 -24.97 -1.66
CA GLU A 242 2.57 -25.07 -0.20
C GLU A 242 2.73 -23.69 0.44
N THR A 243 2.60 -23.61 1.77
CA THR A 243 2.83 -22.35 2.48
C THR A 243 4.31 -21.98 2.46
N PRO A 244 4.68 -20.82 1.91
CA PRO A 244 6.07 -20.45 1.74
C PRO A 244 6.76 -20.18 3.07
N THR A 245 7.91 -20.81 3.26
CA THR A 245 8.86 -20.52 4.35
C THR A 245 9.91 -19.49 3.95
N ALA A 246 9.96 -19.13 2.66
CA ALA A 246 10.83 -18.08 2.15
C ALA A 246 10.47 -16.71 2.77
N ALA A 247 11.48 -15.84 2.85
CA ALA A 247 11.31 -14.45 3.30
C ALA A 247 11.21 -13.48 2.12
N THR A 248 11.39 -13.94 0.88
CA THR A 248 11.46 -13.10 -0.31
C THR A 248 10.72 -13.69 -1.50
N VAL A 249 10.35 -12.81 -2.43
CA VAL A 249 9.93 -13.14 -3.80
C VAL A 249 10.90 -12.49 -4.77
N VAL A 250 11.40 -13.28 -5.72
CA VAL A 250 12.18 -12.77 -6.86
C VAL A 250 11.25 -12.68 -8.07
N VAL A 251 11.26 -11.54 -8.73
CA VAL A 251 10.49 -11.25 -9.94
C VAL A 251 11.46 -11.09 -11.10
N THR A 252 11.23 -11.78 -12.23
CA THR A 252 12.14 -11.82 -13.38
C THR A 252 11.37 -11.76 -14.69
N GLY A 253 11.79 -10.86 -15.59
CA GLY A 253 11.30 -10.78 -16.96
C GLY A 253 9.87 -10.24 -17.12
N VAL A 254 9.26 -9.70 -16.06
CA VAL A 254 7.95 -9.03 -16.15
C VAL A 254 8.06 -7.78 -17.00
N ARG A 255 7.06 -7.54 -17.85
CA ARG A 255 7.01 -6.40 -18.77
C ARG A 255 5.79 -5.53 -18.49
N ASP A 256 5.95 -4.23 -18.68
CA ASP A 256 4.83 -3.28 -18.70
C ASP A 256 4.07 -3.33 -20.05
N LEU A 257 3.08 -2.45 -20.22
CA LEU A 257 2.28 -2.37 -21.44
C LEU A 257 3.06 -1.85 -22.66
N VAL A 258 4.14 -1.09 -22.50
CA VAL A 258 4.97 -0.57 -23.60
C VAL A 258 6.09 -1.54 -24.02
N GLY A 259 6.41 -2.49 -23.14
CA GLY A 259 7.36 -3.57 -23.35
C GLY A 259 8.66 -3.47 -22.55
N ASN A 260 8.84 -2.45 -21.70
CA ASN A 260 10.03 -2.37 -20.86
C ASN A 260 10.05 -3.56 -19.92
N ARG A 261 11.24 -4.12 -19.72
CA ARG A 261 11.42 -5.41 -19.06
C ARG A 261 12.16 -5.24 -17.75
N ARG A 262 11.56 -5.72 -16.65
CA ARG A 262 12.25 -5.87 -15.39
C ARG A 262 13.10 -7.13 -15.45
N GLU A 263 14.41 -6.99 -15.57
CA GLU A 263 15.31 -8.16 -15.62
C GLU A 263 15.21 -8.98 -14.34
N GLN A 264 15.40 -8.34 -13.19
CA GLN A 264 15.22 -8.98 -11.89
C GLN A 264 14.91 -7.94 -10.81
N ALA A 265 14.10 -8.33 -9.83
CA ALA A 265 13.88 -7.60 -8.58
C ALA A 265 13.59 -8.57 -7.44
N THR A 266 13.96 -8.21 -6.21
CA THR A 266 13.70 -9.01 -5.01
C THR A 266 12.93 -8.18 -4.01
N LEU A 267 11.86 -8.74 -3.44
CA LEU A 267 11.05 -8.13 -2.40
C LEU A 267 11.01 -9.02 -1.17
N SER A 268 10.85 -8.42 0.01
CA SER A 268 10.40 -9.14 1.18
C SER A 268 8.97 -9.66 0.98
N LEU A 269 8.74 -10.93 1.29
CA LEU A 269 7.41 -11.54 1.27
C LEU A 269 6.76 -11.34 2.64
N ALA A 270 5.80 -10.41 2.71
CA ALA A 270 5.03 -10.17 3.93
C ALA A 270 4.04 -11.31 4.19
N ARG A 271 4.15 -12.00 5.32
CA ARG A 271 3.29 -13.14 5.66
C ARG A 271 1.97 -12.71 6.26
N ARG A 272 0.96 -13.53 6.10
CA ARG A 272 -0.33 -13.27 6.75
C ARG A 272 -0.16 -13.41 8.27
N PRO A 273 -0.66 -12.47 9.07
CA PRO A 273 -0.56 -12.59 10.52
C PRO A 273 -1.31 -13.85 11.00
N THR A 274 -0.71 -14.48 12.00
CA THR A 274 -1.31 -15.55 12.83
C THR A 274 -1.70 -14.96 14.18
N PRO A 275 -2.56 -15.63 14.97
CA PRO A 275 -2.79 -15.24 16.35
C PRO A 275 -1.46 -14.98 17.09
N GLU A 276 -1.43 -13.95 17.94
CA GLU A 276 -0.27 -13.53 18.74
C GLU A 276 0.90 -12.92 17.94
N ALA A 277 0.87 -12.94 16.60
CA ALA A 277 1.90 -12.31 15.78
C ALA A 277 1.82 -10.76 15.78
N LEU A 278 0.66 -10.22 16.15
CA LEU A 278 0.43 -8.79 16.35
C LEU A 278 -0.06 -8.57 17.79
N ALA A 279 0.31 -7.45 18.38
CA ALA A 279 -0.17 -7.02 19.68
C ALA A 279 -0.56 -5.55 19.65
N VAL A 280 -1.67 -5.19 20.30
CA VAL A 280 -2.01 -3.79 20.57
C VAL A 280 -1.05 -3.26 21.64
N THR A 281 -0.42 -2.12 21.38
CA THR A 281 0.60 -1.52 22.26
C THR A 281 0.22 -0.15 22.78
N GLU A 282 -0.55 0.61 22.02
CA GLU A 282 -0.93 1.97 22.41
C GLU A 282 -2.35 2.30 21.91
N ILE A 283 -3.12 3.00 22.75
CA ILE A 283 -4.51 3.37 22.48
C ILE A 283 -4.73 4.82 22.90
N LEU A 284 -5.01 5.71 21.95
CA LEU A 284 -5.53 7.04 22.25
C LEU A 284 -7.01 7.10 21.91
N PHE A 285 -7.86 7.05 22.95
CA PHE A 285 -9.32 7.04 22.80
C PHE A 285 -9.99 8.38 23.10
N ASP A 286 -9.36 9.29 23.87
CA ASP A 286 -9.90 10.63 24.18
C ASP A 286 -8.95 11.74 23.72
N PRO A 287 -8.86 12.04 22.42
CA PRO A 287 -7.89 12.99 21.87
C PRO A 287 -8.19 14.45 22.25
N LEU A 288 -7.16 15.30 22.23
CA LEU A 288 -7.30 16.76 22.21
C LEU A 288 -8.00 17.21 20.93
N ALA A 289 -8.98 18.11 21.08
CA ALA A 289 -9.79 18.64 19.98
C ALA A 289 -10.24 20.09 20.23
N ASP A 290 -9.53 20.81 21.11
CA ASP A 290 -9.87 22.18 21.48
C ASP A 290 -9.04 23.17 20.63
N ASP A 291 -9.70 23.85 19.69
CA ASP A 291 -9.05 24.82 18.80
C ASP A 291 -8.45 26.04 19.52
N PHE A 292 -8.70 26.21 20.83
CA PHE A 292 -8.28 27.36 21.62
C PHE A 292 -7.19 27.06 22.66
N ASP A 293 -6.56 25.89 22.60
CA ASP A 293 -5.53 25.48 23.57
C ASP A 293 -4.06 25.64 23.09
N ASP A 294 -3.88 26.25 21.90
CA ASP A 294 -2.59 26.44 21.22
C ASP A 294 -1.80 25.12 20.98
N ARG A 295 -2.47 23.96 21.04
CA ARG A 295 -1.89 22.64 20.73
C ARG A 295 -2.53 22.08 19.46
N PRO A 296 -1.80 21.24 18.71
CA PRO A 296 -2.40 20.54 17.58
C PRO A 296 -3.51 19.59 18.07
N ASN A 297 -4.65 19.60 17.38
CA ASN A 297 -5.70 18.61 17.61
C ASN A 297 -5.18 17.20 17.31
N GLN A 298 -5.43 16.26 18.21
CA GLN A 298 -5.10 14.85 18.06
C GLN A 298 -6.22 14.08 17.34
N VAL A 299 -5.96 12.81 17.03
CA VAL A 299 -6.92 11.86 16.46
C VAL A 299 -6.94 10.57 17.27
N GLU A 300 -8.07 9.87 17.28
CA GLU A 300 -8.12 8.51 17.80
C GLU A 300 -7.15 7.60 17.01
N TYR A 301 -6.38 6.79 17.72
CA TYR A 301 -5.54 5.76 17.09
C TYR A 301 -5.38 4.51 17.96
N VAL A 302 -5.06 3.41 17.27
CA VAL A 302 -4.64 2.13 17.85
C VAL A 302 -3.33 1.73 17.20
N GLU A 303 -2.32 1.48 18.02
CA GLU A 303 -1.02 1.00 17.57
C GLU A 303 -0.90 -0.52 17.72
N LEU A 304 -0.29 -1.16 16.72
CA LEU A 304 0.06 -2.57 16.71
C LEU A 304 1.57 -2.74 16.54
N VAL A 305 2.16 -3.69 17.24
CA VAL A 305 3.55 -4.14 17.00
C VAL A 305 3.58 -5.52 16.34
N ASN A 306 4.53 -5.73 15.43
CA ASN A 306 4.81 -7.05 14.88
C ASN A 306 5.75 -7.85 15.79
N LEU A 307 5.23 -8.92 16.39
CA LEU A 307 5.99 -9.83 17.26
C LEU A 307 6.60 -11.02 16.50
N ALA A 308 6.26 -11.20 15.23
CA ALA A 308 6.82 -12.27 14.41
C ALA A 308 8.24 -11.93 13.93
N ALA A 309 9.06 -12.97 13.74
CA ALA A 309 10.42 -12.85 13.19
C ALA A 309 10.46 -12.56 11.67
N HIS A 310 9.32 -12.27 11.04
CA HIS A 310 9.22 -11.94 9.63
C HIS A 310 8.22 -10.81 9.38
N PRO A 311 8.31 -10.11 8.25
CA PRO A 311 7.34 -9.07 7.91
C PRO A 311 5.92 -9.64 7.84
N LEU A 312 4.95 -8.87 8.32
CA LEU A 312 3.52 -9.22 8.26
C LEU A 312 2.81 -8.31 7.28
N THR A 313 1.94 -8.86 6.45
CA THR A 313 1.01 -8.05 5.65
C THR A 313 -0.15 -7.60 6.52
N LEU A 314 -0.51 -6.33 6.40
CA LEU A 314 -1.69 -5.78 7.07
C LEU A 314 -2.92 -5.84 6.16
N SER A 315 -2.80 -6.47 4.98
CA SER A 315 -3.89 -6.55 4.00
C SER A 315 -5.07 -7.33 4.55
N GLY A 316 -6.25 -6.73 4.47
CA GLY A 316 -7.49 -7.39 4.90
C GLY A 316 -7.67 -7.51 6.41
N LEU A 317 -6.82 -6.87 7.22
CA LEU A 317 -7.09 -6.66 8.64
C LEU A 317 -8.31 -5.75 8.83
N VAL A 318 -9.03 -6.02 9.91
CA VAL A 318 -10.26 -5.35 10.30
C VAL A 318 -10.20 -5.09 11.80
N LEU A 319 -10.69 -3.94 12.23
CA LEU A 319 -10.86 -3.56 13.63
C LEU A 319 -12.37 -3.59 13.93
N THR A 320 -12.75 -4.30 14.98
CA THR A 320 -14.16 -4.44 15.40
C THR A 320 -14.30 -4.16 16.88
N ASP A 321 -15.35 -3.44 17.23
CA ASP A 321 -15.69 -3.10 18.61
C ASP A 321 -16.46 -4.22 19.32
N ARG A 322 -16.97 -3.92 20.52
CA ARG A 322 -17.81 -4.87 21.26
C ARG A 322 -19.18 -5.00 20.58
N PRO A 323 -19.62 -6.23 20.24
CA PRO A 323 -20.97 -6.43 19.76
C PRO A 323 -22.02 -5.99 20.79
N THR A 324 -23.08 -5.34 20.32
CA THR A 324 -24.29 -5.06 21.11
C THR A 324 -24.98 -6.35 21.56
N GLU A 325 -26.01 -6.22 22.41
CA GLU A 325 -26.85 -7.37 22.82
C GLU A 325 -27.50 -8.09 21.63
N GLU A 326 -27.70 -7.39 20.51
CA GLU A 326 -28.23 -7.95 19.25
C GLU A 326 -27.13 -8.60 18.38
N GLY A 327 -25.86 -8.56 18.82
CA GLY A 327 -24.71 -9.09 18.11
C GLY A 327 -24.18 -8.19 16.99
N THR A 328 -24.61 -6.93 16.93
CA THR A 328 -24.13 -5.94 15.95
C THR A 328 -22.88 -5.24 16.48
N ALA A 329 -21.83 -5.15 15.68
CA ALA A 329 -20.57 -4.50 16.03
C ALA A 329 -20.14 -3.54 14.92
N ASP A 330 -19.59 -2.38 15.28
CA ASP A 330 -18.94 -1.48 14.34
C ASP A 330 -17.63 -2.10 13.87
N THR A 331 -17.40 -2.04 12.56
CA THR A 331 -16.34 -2.79 11.89
C THR A 331 -15.65 -1.92 10.86
N ILE A 332 -14.37 -1.63 11.10
CA ILE A 332 -13.55 -0.74 10.28
C ILE A 332 -12.52 -1.55 9.49
N ARG A 333 -12.45 -1.30 8.19
CA ARG A 333 -11.39 -1.84 7.32
C ARG A 333 -10.10 -1.05 7.52
N ALA A 334 -9.33 -1.43 8.52
CA ALA A 334 -8.02 -0.85 8.80
C ALA A 334 -6.94 -1.29 7.80
N GLY A 335 -6.96 -2.56 7.40
CA GLY A 335 -5.88 -3.18 6.63
C GLY A 335 -5.67 -2.61 5.22
N ARG A 336 -4.40 -2.54 4.80
CA ARG A 336 -3.94 -2.08 3.47
C ARG A 336 -2.79 -2.95 2.98
N ARG A 337 -2.39 -2.79 1.70
CA ARG A 337 -1.20 -3.42 1.12
C ARG A 337 0.08 -2.77 1.67
N ARG A 338 0.32 -3.01 2.96
CA ARG A 338 1.46 -2.53 3.72
C ARG A 338 2.04 -3.70 4.49
N ALA A 339 3.36 -3.75 4.56
CA ALA A 339 4.07 -4.67 5.41
C ALA A 339 4.46 -3.95 6.70
N VAL A 340 4.47 -4.66 7.81
CA VAL A 340 5.13 -4.24 9.05
C VAL A 340 6.29 -5.20 9.30
N SER A 341 7.51 -4.65 9.41
CA SER A 341 8.73 -5.42 9.67
C SER A 341 8.73 -6.01 11.10
N PRO A 342 9.55 -7.05 11.38
CA PRO A 342 9.70 -7.56 12.75
C PRO A 342 10.04 -6.44 13.75
N GLY A 343 9.31 -6.38 14.87
CA GLY A 343 9.49 -5.36 15.91
C GLY A 343 9.05 -3.94 15.53
N ALA A 344 8.60 -3.70 14.30
CA ALA A 344 8.10 -2.41 13.85
C ALA A 344 6.61 -2.24 14.15
N PHE A 345 6.15 -0.99 14.07
CA PHE A 345 4.81 -0.59 14.45
C PHE A 345 3.90 -0.33 13.24
N ALA A 346 2.61 -0.54 13.43
CA ALA A 346 1.55 -0.13 12.54
C ALA A 346 0.54 0.71 13.31
N VAL A 347 0.17 1.87 12.78
CA VAL A 347 -0.75 2.80 13.45
C VAL A 347 -2.02 2.91 12.63
N VAL A 348 -3.14 2.45 13.20
CA VAL A 348 -4.48 2.68 12.67
C VAL A 348 -5.00 3.97 13.27
N ALA A 349 -5.20 5.00 12.46
CA ALA A 349 -5.63 6.32 12.93
C ALA A 349 -6.84 6.83 12.16
N ALA A 350 -7.71 7.57 12.85
CA ALA A 350 -8.73 8.37 12.19
C ALA A 350 -8.08 9.45 11.31
N ALA A 351 -8.63 9.66 10.12
CA ALA A 351 -8.17 10.63 9.13
C ALA A 351 -9.36 11.48 8.68
N PRO A 352 -9.77 12.50 9.48
CA PRO A 352 -10.96 13.32 9.21
C PRO A 352 -10.88 14.09 7.89
N GLU A 353 -9.67 14.48 7.48
CA GLU A 353 -9.40 15.19 6.22
C GLU A 353 -9.19 14.23 5.03
N GLY A 354 -9.40 12.93 5.26
CA GLY A 354 -9.20 11.87 4.28
C GLY A 354 -7.78 11.26 4.30
N PRO A 355 -7.58 10.14 3.57
CA PRO A 355 -6.29 9.45 3.55
C PRO A 355 -5.22 10.29 2.85
N MET A 356 -4.12 10.55 3.54
CA MET A 356 -2.95 11.29 3.04
C MET A 356 -1.64 10.64 3.51
N PRO A 357 -0.48 11.02 2.95
CA PRO A 357 0.81 10.59 3.49
C PRO A 357 0.92 10.91 4.98
N VAL A 358 1.55 10.03 5.76
CA VAL A 358 1.55 10.19 7.23
C VAL A 358 2.18 11.51 7.68
N GLN A 359 3.16 12.05 6.94
CA GLN A 359 3.82 13.34 7.24
C GLN A 359 2.86 14.54 7.18
N GLU A 360 1.84 14.44 6.33
CA GLU A 360 0.84 15.50 6.13
C GLU A 360 -0.36 15.30 7.06
N SER A 361 -0.44 14.16 7.74
CA SER A 361 -1.60 13.80 8.55
C SER A 361 -1.68 14.57 9.87
N GLN A 362 -2.91 14.72 10.37
CA GLN A 362 -3.17 15.26 11.71
C GLN A 362 -2.45 14.46 12.81
N LEU A 363 -2.26 13.14 12.63
CA LEU A 363 -1.46 12.32 13.55
C LEU A 363 -0.02 12.86 13.64
N ALA A 364 0.66 13.08 12.51
CA ALA A 364 2.02 13.61 12.54
C ALA A 364 2.10 15.05 13.07
N ALA A 365 1.08 15.87 12.85
CA ALA A 365 1.00 17.21 13.42
C ALA A 365 0.89 17.17 14.96
N ALA A 366 0.13 16.23 15.51
CA ALA A 366 -0.06 16.08 16.95
C ALA A 366 1.12 15.42 17.68
N PHE A 367 1.88 14.58 16.98
CA PHE A 367 3.03 13.85 17.52
C PHE A 367 4.31 14.16 16.72
N PRO A 368 4.86 15.39 16.79
CA PRO A 368 5.98 15.80 15.95
C PRO A 368 7.31 15.09 16.28
N GLU A 369 7.45 14.55 17.49
CA GLU A 369 8.63 13.77 17.90
C GLU A 369 8.53 12.30 17.53
N ALA A 370 7.34 11.83 17.14
CA ALA A 370 7.14 10.46 16.74
C ALA A 370 7.79 10.16 15.38
N PRO A 371 8.40 8.96 15.20
CA PRO A 371 9.04 8.57 13.95
C PRO A 371 7.99 8.16 12.93
N LEU A 372 7.14 9.08 12.51
CA LEU A 372 6.07 8.83 11.54
C LEU A 372 6.60 9.05 10.12
N THR A 373 7.44 8.12 9.65
CA THR A 373 7.91 8.06 8.25
C THR A 373 7.40 6.81 7.53
N PRO A 374 7.26 6.79 6.19
CA PRO A 374 6.78 5.59 5.52
C PRO A 374 7.69 4.39 5.81
N ASP A 375 8.99 4.60 5.95
CA ASP A 375 9.96 3.53 6.17
C ASP A 375 10.00 3.01 7.62
N SER A 376 9.50 3.78 8.59
CA SER A 376 9.55 3.45 10.02
C SER A 376 8.25 2.87 10.55
N VAL A 377 7.09 3.34 10.05
CA VAL A 377 5.77 2.92 10.51
C VAL A 377 4.87 2.48 9.35
N ALA A 378 4.09 1.43 9.59
CA ALA A 378 2.98 1.08 8.72
C ALA A 378 1.74 1.92 9.07
N PHE A 379 1.64 3.13 8.52
CA PHE A 379 0.48 4.01 8.72
C PHE A 379 -0.76 3.50 7.97
N LEU A 380 -1.89 3.40 8.69
CA LEU A 380 -3.17 2.88 8.20
C LEU A 380 -4.29 3.92 8.46
N PRO A 381 -4.42 4.95 7.59
CA PRO A 381 -5.45 5.97 7.76
C PRO A 381 -6.84 5.41 7.44
N VAL A 382 -7.78 5.68 8.35
CA VAL A 382 -9.19 5.38 8.22
C VAL A 382 -9.92 6.67 7.87
N ASN A 383 -10.58 6.71 6.71
CA ASN A 383 -11.36 7.86 6.27
C ASN A 383 -12.64 8.02 7.12
N ALA A 384 -12.46 8.57 8.32
CA ALA A 384 -13.47 8.80 9.34
C ALA A 384 -12.96 9.88 10.30
N THR A 385 -13.89 10.58 10.94
CA THR A 385 -13.56 11.57 11.98
C THR A 385 -13.07 10.94 13.28
N ARG A 386 -13.49 9.70 13.55
CA ARG A 386 -13.11 8.89 14.70
C ARG A 386 -13.08 7.42 14.35
N LEU A 387 -12.37 6.61 15.13
CA LEU A 387 -12.38 5.15 15.06
C LEU A 387 -13.55 4.53 15.85
N GLY A 388 -14.21 5.32 16.71
CA GLY A 388 -15.29 4.85 17.56
C GLY A 388 -14.80 4.29 18.89
N LEU A 389 -13.58 4.64 19.31
CA LEU A 389 -13.07 4.29 20.63
C LEU A 389 -13.90 5.04 21.67
N ARG A 390 -14.43 4.33 22.66
CA ARG A 390 -15.29 4.91 23.70
C ARG A 390 -14.47 5.39 24.90
N ASN A 391 -14.83 6.57 25.42
CA ASN A 391 -14.19 7.14 26.60
C ASN A 391 -14.54 6.43 27.92
N ASP A 392 -15.52 5.51 27.90
CA ASP A 392 -15.89 4.65 29.04
C ASP A 392 -15.32 3.22 28.94
N GLY A 393 -14.45 2.95 27.96
CA GLY A 393 -13.84 1.65 27.72
C GLY A 393 -14.58 0.82 26.68
N ASP A 394 -13.83 0.06 25.87
CA ASP A 394 -14.42 -0.83 24.88
C ASP A 394 -13.50 -1.99 24.48
N LEU A 395 -14.05 -2.93 23.70
CA LEU A 395 -13.28 -3.95 23.02
C LEU A 395 -12.62 -3.37 21.77
N ILE A 396 -11.33 -3.62 21.59
CA ILE A 396 -10.63 -3.48 20.31
C ILE A 396 -10.24 -4.87 19.86
N ARG A 397 -10.90 -5.39 18.83
CA ARG A 397 -10.55 -6.68 18.21
C ARG A 397 -9.94 -6.46 16.83
N VAL A 398 -8.67 -6.83 16.67
CA VAL A 398 -8.00 -6.89 15.37
C VAL A 398 -8.08 -8.30 14.82
N HIS A 399 -8.78 -8.46 13.71
CA HIS A 399 -9.00 -9.77 13.11
C HIS A 399 -8.94 -9.73 11.58
N ARG A 400 -8.76 -10.90 10.98
CA ARG A 400 -8.81 -11.07 9.53
C ARG A 400 -10.27 -11.20 9.09
N ARG A 401 -10.55 -11.09 7.78
CA ARG A 401 -11.90 -11.29 7.22
C ARG A 401 -12.54 -12.65 7.54
N ASP A 402 -11.74 -13.67 7.79
CA ASP A 402 -12.20 -15.00 8.23
C ASP A 402 -12.51 -15.09 9.74
N ARG A 403 -12.50 -13.95 10.45
CA ARG A 403 -12.73 -13.80 11.90
C ARG A 403 -11.64 -14.40 12.79
N THR A 404 -10.51 -14.84 12.24
CA THR A 404 -9.36 -15.21 13.06
C THR A 404 -8.83 -13.97 13.76
N VAL A 405 -8.77 -13.98 15.09
CA VAL A 405 -8.28 -12.88 15.94
C VAL A 405 -6.77 -12.87 15.98
N MET A 406 -6.17 -11.71 15.69
CA MET A 406 -4.73 -11.49 15.73
C MET A 406 -4.31 -10.84 17.06
N ALA A 407 -5.08 -9.83 17.49
CA ALA A 407 -4.93 -9.14 18.76
C ALA A 407 -6.30 -8.71 19.27
N GLU A 408 -6.47 -8.67 20.59
CA GLU A 408 -7.71 -8.26 21.26
C GLU A 408 -7.35 -7.60 22.59
N VAL A 409 -8.07 -6.54 22.95
CA VAL A 409 -7.97 -5.88 24.25
C VAL A 409 -9.32 -5.29 24.64
N ASP A 410 -9.76 -5.55 25.86
CA ASP A 410 -10.90 -4.89 26.51
C ASP A 410 -10.37 -3.75 27.39
N TYR A 411 -10.15 -2.59 26.79
CA TYR A 411 -9.46 -1.50 27.48
C TYR A 411 -10.40 -0.78 28.44
N VAL A 412 -9.83 -0.39 29.59
CA VAL A 412 -10.55 0.33 30.63
C VAL A 412 -9.85 1.66 30.87
N PRO A 413 -10.55 2.82 30.81
CA PRO A 413 -9.97 4.13 31.05
C PRO A 413 -9.26 4.26 32.40
N ASP A 414 -9.74 3.54 33.42
CA ASP A 414 -9.14 3.50 34.76
C ASP A 414 -7.73 2.86 34.80
N TRP A 415 -7.23 2.30 33.68
CA TRP A 415 -5.84 1.86 33.56
C TRP A 415 -4.84 3.03 33.43
N HIS A 416 -5.31 4.26 33.23
CA HIS A 416 -4.44 5.43 33.36
C HIS A 416 -3.83 5.50 34.76
N ALA A 417 -2.61 6.04 34.83
CA ALA A 417 -1.87 6.15 36.08
C ALA A 417 -2.69 6.87 37.16
N PRO A 418 -2.82 6.31 38.38
CA PRO A 418 -3.62 6.91 39.44
C PRO A 418 -2.99 8.24 39.86
N GLY A 419 -3.82 9.29 39.94
CA GLY A 419 -3.39 10.65 40.30
C GLY A 419 -3.15 11.58 39.10
N LEU A 420 -3.33 11.11 37.86
CA LEU A 420 -3.42 12.00 36.70
C LEU A 420 -4.70 12.84 36.82
N ALA A 421 -4.56 14.17 36.84
CA ALA A 421 -5.69 15.08 37.03
C ALA A 421 -6.59 15.17 35.79
N GLU A 422 -6.01 14.99 34.61
CA GLU A 422 -6.67 14.98 33.30
C GLU A 422 -6.03 13.87 32.47
N THR A 423 -6.86 13.04 31.83
CA THR A 423 -6.41 11.93 30.97
C THR A 423 -6.64 12.24 29.49
N LYS A 424 -7.45 13.25 29.19
CA LYS A 424 -7.68 13.71 27.83
C LYS A 424 -6.37 14.06 27.13
N GLY A 425 -6.19 13.49 25.96
CA GLY A 425 -5.03 13.62 25.11
C GLY A 425 -3.83 12.76 25.50
N THR A 426 -4.01 11.86 26.47
CA THR A 426 -2.98 10.92 26.92
C THR A 426 -3.38 9.51 26.52
N ALA A 427 -2.49 8.79 25.85
CA ALA A 427 -2.69 7.41 25.42
C ALA A 427 -2.51 6.43 26.59
N LEU A 428 -3.20 5.30 26.51
CA LEU A 428 -2.84 4.10 27.27
C LEU A 428 -1.70 3.38 26.56
N GLU A 429 -0.59 3.20 27.26
CA GLU A 429 0.59 2.49 26.78
C GLU A 429 0.72 1.14 27.49
N ARG A 430 0.90 0.09 26.70
CA ARG A 430 1.15 -1.26 27.19
C ARG A 430 2.61 -1.40 27.60
N ILE A 431 2.85 -1.93 28.81
CA ILE A 431 4.18 -2.10 29.39
C ILE A 431 4.90 -3.30 28.74
N SER A 432 4.19 -4.39 28.50
CA SER A 432 4.74 -5.59 27.85
C SER A 432 3.79 -6.08 26.75
N PRO A 433 4.23 -6.12 25.48
CA PRO A 433 3.40 -6.59 24.37
C PRO A 433 3.11 -8.09 24.42
N THR A 434 3.86 -8.85 25.23
CA THR A 434 3.75 -10.31 25.40
C THR A 434 3.03 -10.75 26.68
N ALA A 435 2.84 -9.86 27.67
CA ALA A 435 1.99 -10.12 28.83
C ALA A 435 0.50 -10.07 28.46
N GLY A 436 -0.41 -10.38 29.40
CA GLY A 436 -1.86 -10.32 29.12
C GLY A 436 -2.31 -8.94 28.62
N ALA A 437 -3.07 -8.88 27.54
CA ALA A 437 -3.60 -7.62 27.00
C ALA A 437 -4.69 -7.01 27.88
N ASP A 438 -5.44 -7.83 28.62
CA ASP A 438 -6.51 -7.35 29.52
C ASP A 438 -6.05 -7.17 30.97
N ALA A 439 -4.74 -7.26 31.23
CA ALA A 439 -4.19 -7.10 32.56
C ALA A 439 -3.96 -5.63 32.86
N ALA A 440 -4.69 -5.06 33.82
CA ALA A 440 -4.54 -3.67 34.25
C ALA A 440 -3.08 -3.32 34.62
N ASP A 441 -2.36 -4.25 35.26
CA ASP A 441 -0.94 -4.13 35.62
C ASP A 441 0.01 -4.03 34.41
N ASN A 442 -0.49 -4.24 33.20
CA ASN A 442 0.27 -4.19 31.95
C ASN A 442 0.00 -2.92 31.14
N TRP A 443 -0.74 -1.96 31.68
CA TRP A 443 -1.07 -0.70 31.02
C TRP A 443 -0.86 0.46 31.98
N THR A 444 -0.47 1.60 31.42
CA THR A 444 -0.41 2.86 32.16
C THR A 444 -0.54 4.04 31.20
N SER A 445 -0.46 5.28 31.72
CA SER A 445 -0.50 6.49 30.90
C SER A 445 0.83 6.73 30.20
N SER A 446 0.78 7.21 28.95
CA SER A 446 1.95 7.76 28.28
C SER A 446 2.62 8.86 29.11
N THR A 447 3.96 8.82 29.18
CA THR A 447 4.77 9.89 29.77
C THR A 447 5.29 10.90 28.75
N ALA A 448 5.03 10.66 27.46
CA ALA A 448 5.51 11.49 26.39
C ALA A 448 4.87 12.90 26.46
N PRO A 449 5.62 13.98 26.16
CA PRO A 449 5.08 15.35 26.21
C PRO A 449 3.86 15.58 25.31
N SER A 450 3.78 14.87 24.18
CA SER A 450 2.64 14.90 23.25
C SER A 450 1.48 14.00 23.67
N GLY A 451 1.61 13.26 24.78
CA GLY A 451 0.60 12.35 25.31
C GLY A 451 0.54 10.99 24.62
N GLY A 452 1.55 10.62 23.82
CA GLY A 452 1.64 9.30 23.20
C GLY A 452 2.92 9.14 22.37
N THR A 453 3.20 7.90 21.95
CA THR A 453 4.41 7.48 21.23
C THR A 453 4.14 6.76 19.89
N PRO A 454 3.18 7.20 19.05
CA PRO A 454 2.77 6.42 17.88
C PRO A 454 3.92 6.20 16.89
N GLY A 455 4.17 4.95 16.53
CA GLY A 455 5.27 4.51 15.66
C GLY A 455 6.59 4.25 16.39
N ALA A 456 6.66 4.41 17.71
CA ALA A 456 7.83 4.20 18.53
C ALA A 456 7.55 3.20 19.68
N PRO A 457 8.59 2.61 20.30
CA PRO A 457 8.40 1.90 21.55
C PRO A 457 7.87 2.84 22.63
N ASN A 458 6.80 2.42 23.32
CA ASN A 458 6.26 3.10 24.50
C ASN A 458 7.36 3.45 25.52
N ASP A 459 7.26 4.61 26.17
CA ASP A 459 8.24 5.08 27.15
C ASP A 459 8.37 4.12 28.34
N VAL A 460 7.25 3.50 28.71
CA VAL A 460 7.13 2.54 29.82
C VAL A 460 7.41 1.09 29.40
N SER A 461 7.77 0.85 28.13
CA SER A 461 7.90 -0.49 27.58
C SER A 461 9.06 -1.26 28.21
N LEU A 462 8.78 -2.49 28.63
CA LEU A 462 9.80 -3.45 28.96
C LEU A 462 10.42 -4.01 27.68
N ALA A 463 11.75 -4.06 27.64
CA ALA A 463 12.49 -4.72 26.58
C ALA A 463 11.93 -6.14 26.31
N PRO A 464 11.95 -6.59 25.03
CA PRO A 464 11.46 -7.92 24.68
C PRO A 464 12.05 -8.99 25.61
N PRO A 465 11.23 -9.96 26.04
CA PRO A 465 11.68 -10.97 26.99
C PRO A 465 12.81 -11.82 26.41
N ASP A 466 13.82 -12.14 27.23
CA ASP A 466 14.65 -13.33 27.01
C ASP A 466 13.75 -14.58 27.06
N ASP A 467 14.21 -15.69 26.48
CA ASP A 467 13.53 -16.99 26.56
C ASP A 467 13.14 -17.29 28.02
N ALA A 468 11.89 -17.70 28.25
CA ALA A 468 11.40 -18.05 29.58
C ALA A 468 12.34 -19.06 30.28
N PRO A 469 12.34 -19.14 31.63
CA PRO A 469 13.21 -20.06 32.35
C PRO A 469 13.14 -21.49 31.76
N GLU A 470 14.28 -22.06 31.34
CA GLU A 470 14.30 -23.41 30.74
C GLU A 470 13.84 -24.48 31.74
N ALA A 471 14.11 -24.25 33.03
CA ALA A 471 13.65 -25.07 34.14
C ALA A 471 12.45 -24.42 34.85
N ALA A 472 11.66 -25.24 35.56
CA ALA A 472 10.55 -24.73 36.34
C ALA A 472 11.04 -23.73 37.40
N GLY A 473 10.48 -22.52 37.40
CA GLY A 473 10.98 -21.40 38.20
C GLY A 473 10.37 -20.07 37.79
N LEU A 474 10.77 -19.02 38.51
CA LEU A 474 10.46 -17.63 38.17
C LEU A 474 11.74 -16.93 37.68
N ARG A 475 11.59 -16.00 36.74
CA ARG A 475 12.60 -15.00 36.41
C ARG A 475 11.97 -13.63 36.52
N ILE A 476 12.61 -12.74 37.27
CA ILE A 476 12.12 -11.38 37.50
C ILE A 476 13.16 -10.40 36.97
N GLN A 477 12.81 -9.62 35.94
CA GLN A 477 13.70 -8.65 35.30
C GLN A 477 12.93 -7.46 34.74
N PRO A 478 13.41 -6.21 34.92
CA PRO A 478 14.60 -5.83 35.71
C PRO A 478 14.43 -6.08 37.23
N ASP A 479 15.53 -6.45 37.89
CA ASP A 479 15.66 -6.51 39.36
C ASP A 479 17.08 -6.03 39.75
N PRO A 480 17.23 -4.89 40.46
CA PRO A 480 16.17 -4.00 40.91
C PRO A 480 15.52 -3.20 39.76
N PHE A 481 14.30 -2.68 39.99
CA PHE A 481 13.62 -1.71 39.11
C PHE A 481 13.21 -0.44 39.87
N SER A 482 13.02 0.68 39.15
CA SER A 482 12.78 2.00 39.74
C SER A 482 11.37 2.54 39.49
N ILE A 483 10.55 2.55 40.53
CA ILE A 483 9.23 3.20 40.56
C ILE A 483 9.30 4.74 40.47
N GLU A 484 10.45 5.38 40.72
CA GLU A 484 10.61 6.84 40.55
C GLU A 484 10.63 7.26 39.07
N ARG A 485 10.94 6.32 38.18
CA ARG A 485 10.96 6.50 36.73
C ARG A 485 9.76 5.84 36.03
N ASP A 486 8.75 5.46 36.82
CA ASP A 486 7.59 4.68 36.35
C ASP A 486 7.99 3.41 35.57
N GLU A 487 9.13 2.79 35.95
CA GLU A 487 9.56 1.50 35.41
C GLU A 487 8.72 0.36 36.01
N ALA A 488 8.68 -0.76 35.31
CA ALA A 488 8.06 -1.99 35.77
C ALA A 488 9.06 -3.16 35.82
N THR A 489 8.62 -4.30 36.33
CA THR A 489 9.35 -5.56 36.25
C THR A 489 8.51 -6.66 35.61
N ARG A 490 9.17 -7.50 34.81
CA ARG A 490 8.60 -8.69 34.19
C ARG A 490 8.76 -9.87 35.11
N ILE A 491 7.68 -10.60 35.39
CA ILE A 491 7.68 -11.86 36.13
C ILE A 491 7.35 -12.98 35.15
N GLN A 492 8.39 -13.64 34.64
CA GLN A 492 8.25 -14.83 33.80
C GLN A 492 8.21 -16.08 34.66
N TYR A 493 7.39 -17.05 34.27
CA TYR A 493 7.34 -18.35 34.92
C TYR A 493 7.39 -19.49 33.91
N THR A 494 8.01 -20.59 34.33
CA THR A 494 7.91 -21.91 33.70
C THR A 494 7.52 -22.92 34.77
N LEU A 495 6.61 -23.83 34.45
CA LEU A 495 6.09 -24.86 35.34
C LEU A 495 6.43 -26.24 34.80
N ALA A 496 6.57 -27.22 35.69
CA ALA A 496 6.81 -28.61 35.29
C ALA A 496 5.56 -29.24 34.64
N ASP A 497 4.38 -28.87 35.16
CA ASP A 497 3.07 -29.34 34.72
C ASP A 497 2.20 -28.18 34.22
N VAL A 498 1.20 -28.47 33.38
CA VAL A 498 0.18 -27.50 32.98
C VAL A 498 -0.78 -27.30 34.16
N PRO A 499 -0.83 -26.11 34.79
CA PRO A 499 -1.77 -25.85 35.88
C PRO A 499 -3.18 -25.63 35.33
N THR A 500 -4.18 -25.68 36.21
CA THR A 500 -5.52 -25.19 35.89
C THR A 500 -5.63 -23.71 36.19
N LEU A 501 -5.07 -23.26 37.31
CA LEU A 501 -5.09 -21.86 37.72
C LEU A 501 -3.75 -21.44 38.30
N VAL A 502 -3.37 -20.19 38.08
CA VAL A 502 -2.25 -19.54 38.78
C VAL A 502 -2.74 -18.40 39.65
N ARG A 503 -2.07 -18.19 40.78
CA ARG A 503 -2.27 -17.07 41.69
C ARG A 503 -0.95 -16.42 41.99
N VAL A 504 -0.87 -15.10 41.90
CA VAL A 504 0.38 -14.38 42.10
C VAL A 504 0.15 -13.17 43.00
N ARG A 505 0.88 -13.16 44.12
CA ARG A 505 0.76 -12.14 45.16
C ARG A 505 2.15 -11.64 45.55
N ILE A 506 2.24 -10.37 45.89
CA ILE A 506 3.47 -9.72 46.30
C ILE A 506 3.37 -9.39 47.78
N TYR A 507 4.44 -9.69 48.52
CA TYR A 507 4.53 -9.46 49.96
C TYR A 507 5.71 -8.56 50.28
N ASP A 508 5.55 -7.67 51.26
CA ASP A 508 6.65 -6.90 51.80
C ASP A 508 7.60 -7.76 52.66
N ALA A 509 8.73 -7.19 53.08
CA ALA A 509 9.71 -7.86 53.95
C ALA A 509 9.16 -8.31 55.32
N ARG A 510 7.94 -7.89 55.71
CA ARG A 510 7.26 -8.31 56.95
C ARG A 510 6.21 -9.41 56.69
N GLY A 511 6.07 -9.87 55.45
CA GLY A 511 5.09 -10.87 55.04
C GLY A 511 3.66 -10.31 54.93
N ARG A 512 3.49 -8.99 54.81
CA ARG A 512 2.18 -8.38 54.54
C ARG A 512 1.96 -8.37 53.02
N ARG A 513 0.80 -8.84 52.57
CA ARG A 513 0.42 -8.77 51.15
C ARG A 513 0.28 -7.30 50.76
N VAL A 514 0.93 -6.91 49.67
CA VAL A 514 0.88 -5.55 49.11
C VAL A 514 0.14 -5.51 47.78
N ARG A 515 0.31 -6.52 46.92
CA ARG A 515 -0.33 -6.57 45.60
C ARG A 515 -0.83 -7.96 45.30
N THR A 516 -1.96 -8.05 44.61
CA THR A 516 -2.43 -9.26 43.95
C THR A 516 -2.43 -9.03 42.45
N LEU A 517 -1.43 -9.58 41.76
CA LEU A 517 -1.32 -9.47 40.31
C LEU A 517 -2.32 -10.39 39.60
N GLU A 518 -2.61 -11.54 40.21
CA GLU A 518 -3.51 -12.53 39.64
C GLU A 518 -4.19 -13.32 40.75
N GLU A 519 -5.53 -13.31 40.76
CA GLU A 519 -6.31 -14.07 41.75
C GLU A 519 -6.56 -15.51 41.30
N ALA A 520 -6.80 -15.71 39.99
CA ALA A 520 -7.04 -17.01 39.38
C ALA A 520 -7.19 -16.90 37.84
N ARG A 521 -6.14 -17.20 37.08
CA ARG A 521 -6.19 -17.28 35.61
C ARG A 521 -5.87 -18.68 35.09
N LEU A 522 -6.56 -19.09 34.02
CA LEU A 522 -6.12 -20.21 33.19
C LEU A 522 -4.70 -19.90 32.68
N ALA A 523 -3.77 -20.81 32.93
CA ALA A 523 -2.37 -20.60 32.62
C ALA A 523 -1.78 -21.80 31.89
N GLY A 524 -0.96 -21.50 30.89
CA GLY A 524 -0.12 -22.49 30.23
C GLY A 524 1.03 -22.92 31.13
N ARG A 525 1.90 -23.78 30.57
CA ARG A 525 3.12 -24.21 31.25
C ARG A 525 4.11 -23.06 31.48
N SER A 526 4.05 -22.02 30.69
CA SER A 526 4.83 -20.79 30.84
C SER A 526 3.95 -19.58 30.60
N GLY A 527 4.37 -18.44 31.12
CA GLY A 527 3.68 -17.18 30.91
C GLY A 527 4.40 -16.03 31.59
N GLU A 528 3.72 -14.89 31.55
CA GLU A 528 4.29 -13.62 31.96
C GLU A 528 3.25 -12.76 32.67
N LEU A 529 3.72 -12.06 33.70
CA LEU A 529 3.01 -11.01 34.42
C LEU A 529 3.92 -9.79 34.53
N VAL A 530 3.32 -8.62 34.71
CA VAL A 530 4.02 -7.35 34.93
C VAL A 530 3.67 -6.85 36.31
N TRP A 531 4.63 -6.20 36.97
CA TRP A 531 4.38 -5.40 38.17
C TRP A 531 5.07 -4.05 38.04
N ASP A 532 4.29 -2.99 38.19
CA ASP A 532 4.72 -1.59 38.11
C ASP A 532 5.17 -1.00 39.47
N GLY A 533 5.23 -1.84 40.51
CA GLY A 533 5.61 -1.39 41.85
C GLY A 533 4.49 -0.68 42.63
N ARG A 534 3.22 -0.88 42.25
CA ARG A 534 2.06 -0.40 43.03
C ARG A 534 1.43 -1.48 43.90
N ASP A 535 0.75 -1.07 44.96
CA ASP A 535 -0.06 -1.93 45.82
C ASP A 535 -1.51 -2.08 45.32
N ASP A 536 -2.35 -2.86 46.00
CA ASP A 536 -3.77 -3.08 45.65
C ASP A 536 -4.60 -1.78 45.63
N ALA A 537 -4.13 -0.68 46.24
CA ALA A 537 -4.78 0.63 46.20
C ALA A 537 -4.30 1.51 45.04
N GLY A 538 -3.30 1.07 44.27
CA GLY A 538 -2.66 1.86 43.21
C GLY A 538 -1.56 2.79 43.72
N ASP A 539 -1.24 2.74 45.01
CA ASP A 539 -0.18 3.55 45.60
C ASP A 539 1.19 2.92 45.36
N ARG A 540 2.20 3.75 45.09
CA ARG A 540 3.60 3.28 44.95
C ARG A 540 4.07 2.62 46.25
N VAL A 541 4.64 1.42 46.15
CA VAL A 541 5.20 0.73 47.32
C VAL A 541 6.51 1.40 47.77
N ARG A 542 6.95 1.09 49.00
CA ARG A 542 8.21 1.65 49.52
C ARG A 542 9.41 0.99 48.87
N ILE A 543 10.51 1.74 48.72
CA ILE A 543 11.81 1.17 48.34
C ILE A 543 12.20 0.05 49.32
N GLY A 544 12.63 -1.10 48.79
CA GLY A 544 13.01 -2.27 49.57
C GLY A 544 12.74 -3.60 48.85
N PRO A 545 13.06 -4.72 49.51
CA PRO A 545 12.81 -6.06 48.98
C PRO A 545 11.35 -6.47 49.17
N TYR A 546 10.82 -7.14 48.15
CA TYR A 546 9.51 -7.77 48.09
C TYR A 546 9.64 -9.23 47.67
N VAL A 547 8.66 -10.04 48.03
CA VAL A 547 8.60 -11.46 47.65
C VAL A 547 7.42 -11.66 46.71
N VAL A 548 7.71 -12.11 45.49
CA VAL A 548 6.71 -12.64 44.57
C VAL A 548 6.40 -14.06 45.01
N PHE A 549 5.15 -14.31 45.39
CA PHE A 549 4.65 -15.62 45.75
C PHE A 549 3.70 -16.12 44.66
N PHE A 550 4.13 -17.16 43.96
CA PHE A 550 3.42 -17.77 42.85
C PHE A 550 2.89 -19.13 43.27
N GLU A 551 1.60 -19.37 43.04
CA GLU A 551 0.93 -20.64 43.34
C GLU A 551 0.26 -21.20 42.09
N ALA A 552 0.59 -22.43 41.72
CA ALA A 552 -0.05 -23.17 40.63
C ALA A 552 -0.97 -24.25 41.19
N VAL A 553 -2.22 -24.29 40.73
CA VAL A 553 -3.29 -25.15 41.26
C VAL A 553 -3.86 -26.05 40.16
N ARG A 554 -4.12 -27.33 40.48
CA ARG A 554 -4.76 -28.32 39.58
C ARG A 554 -6.29 -28.29 39.76
N ALA A 555 -7.03 -28.73 38.76
CA ALA A 555 -8.50 -28.77 38.75
C ALA A 555 -9.11 -29.55 39.93
N GLU A 556 -8.39 -30.55 40.46
CA GLU A 556 -8.81 -31.37 41.60
C GLU A 556 -8.56 -30.71 42.97
N GLY A 557 -8.16 -29.42 43.00
CA GLY A 557 -8.16 -28.59 44.21
C GLY A 557 -6.88 -28.61 45.06
N GLY A 558 -5.79 -29.20 44.57
CA GLY A 558 -4.48 -29.19 45.24
C GLY A 558 -3.50 -28.18 44.64
N THR A 559 -2.80 -27.41 45.50
CA THR A 559 -1.62 -26.63 45.11
C THR A 559 -0.51 -27.59 44.69
N ILE A 560 -0.03 -27.48 43.45
CA ILE A 560 0.96 -28.38 42.86
C ILE A 560 2.37 -27.80 43.04
N THR A 561 2.48 -26.49 42.85
CA THR A 561 3.76 -25.79 42.78
C THR A 561 3.64 -24.46 43.50
N GLN A 562 4.61 -24.19 44.37
CA GLN A 562 4.79 -22.88 44.98
C GLN A 562 6.20 -22.40 44.63
N LEU A 563 6.29 -21.21 44.02
CA LEU A 563 7.54 -20.55 43.72
C LEU A 563 7.61 -19.23 44.49
N LYS A 564 8.80 -18.89 44.95
CA LYS A 564 9.08 -17.63 45.64
C LYS A 564 10.35 -17.07 45.07
N GLU A 565 10.29 -15.84 44.61
CA GLU A 565 11.48 -15.08 44.27
C GLU A 565 11.42 -13.68 44.87
N THR A 566 12.59 -13.13 45.15
CA THR A 566 12.72 -11.77 45.66
C THR A 566 12.82 -10.80 44.49
N VAL A 567 12.25 -9.63 44.63
CA VAL A 567 12.46 -8.49 43.73
C VAL A 567 12.68 -7.23 44.56
N VAL A 568 13.58 -6.37 44.12
CA VAL A 568 13.94 -5.14 44.82
C VAL A 568 13.38 -3.93 44.08
N VAL A 569 12.55 -3.16 44.78
CA VAL A 569 12.17 -1.81 44.34
C VAL A 569 13.26 -0.86 44.82
N ALA A 570 13.93 -0.18 43.90
CA ALA A 570 15.07 0.67 44.20
C ALA A 570 14.89 2.10 43.68
N ARG A 571 15.85 2.95 44.03
CA ARG A 571 16.02 4.29 43.49
C ARG A 571 17.26 4.32 42.58
N PRO A 572 17.24 5.05 41.45
CA PRO A 572 18.44 5.24 40.64
C PRO A 572 19.55 5.89 41.47
N LEU A 573 20.78 5.40 41.34
CA LEU A 573 21.95 6.10 41.86
C LEU A 573 22.28 7.22 40.86
N ASN A 574 22.30 8.47 41.34
CA ASN A 574 22.59 9.67 40.55
C ASN A 574 23.98 9.63 39.90
#